data_AF-A0A957ZIT7-F1
#
_entry.id   AF-A0A957ZIT7-F1
#
_cell.length_a   1.000
_cell.length_b   1.000
_cell.length_c   1.000
_cell.angle_alpha   90.00
_cell.angle_beta   90.00
_cell.angle_gamma   90.00
#
_symmetry.space_group_name_H-M   'P 1'
#
loop_
_entity.id
_entity.type
_entity.pdbx_description
1 polymer ?
#
loop_
_entity_poly.entity_id
_entity_poly.type
_entity_poly.pdbx_seq_one_letter_code
_entity_poly.pdbx_strand_id
1 'polypeptide(L)' 'GIGAIAETLVDAIRRSGGKVIYRQEVQRIEFERGRPKAVVTKRGDHFPAGRVVANLPPWNIAQLTGDDTPQP' A
#
# COMPACT_ATOMS: atom_id res chain seq x y z
N GLY A 1 8.91 2.93 24.49
CA GLY A 1 7.44 2.92 24.40
C GLY A 1 7.00 2.46 23.03
N ILE A 2 5.68 2.37 22.76
CA ILE A 2 5.11 1.85 21.49
C ILE A 2 5.69 2.50 20.21
N GLY A 3 6.12 3.76 20.26
CA GLY A 3 6.78 4.43 19.14
C GLY A 3 8.16 3.85 18.77
N ALA A 4 8.93 3.37 19.76
CA ALA A 4 10.30 2.92 19.55
C ALA A 4 10.39 1.66 18.65
N ILE A 5 9.40 0.77 18.73
CA ILE A 5 9.34 -0.43 17.87
C ILE A 5 9.05 -0.02 16.42
N ALA A 6 8.09 0.90 16.22
CA ALA A 6 7.75 1.39 14.89
C ALA A 6 8.94 2.11 14.24
N GLU A 7 9.64 2.97 14.99
CA GLU A 7 10.85 3.65 14.54
C GLU A 7 11.96 2.66 14.16
N THR A 8 12.19 1.64 15.00
CA THR A 8 13.18 0.59 14.73
C THR A 8 12.90 -0.15 13.43
N LEU A 9 11.63 -0.47 13.17
CA LEU A 9 11.22 -1.15 11.93
C LEU A 9 11.38 -0.26 10.70
N VAL A 10 11.01 1.02 10.81
CA VAL A 10 11.17 2.00 9.72
C VAL A 10 12.63 2.14 9.34
N ASP A 11 13.52 2.24 10.33
CA ASP A 11 14.95 2.35 10.07
C ASP A 11 15.52 1.05 9.48
N ALA A 12 15.04 -0.11 9.92
CA ALA A 12 15.44 -1.39 9.32
C ALA A 12 15.05 -1.47 7.83
N ILE A 13 13.82 -1.06 7.48
CA ILE A 13 13.37 -1.01 6.08
C ILE A 13 14.27 -0.08 5.25
N ARG A 14 14.58 1.11 5.77
CA ARG A 14 15.43 2.10 5.10
C ARG A 14 16.87 1.60 4.90
N ARG A 15 17.47 0.99 5.93
CA ARG A 15 18.83 0.40 5.84
C ARG A 15 18.91 -0.71 4.80
N SER A 16 17.83 -1.45 4.60
CA SER A 16 17.71 -2.47 3.55
C SER A 16 17.40 -1.90 2.15
N GLY A 17 17.42 -0.58 1.97
CA GLY A 17 17.15 0.10 0.69
C GLY A 17 15.66 0.34 0.39
N GLY A 18 14.77 -0.01 1.32
CA GLY A 18 13.34 0.27 1.22
C GLY A 18 12.99 1.73 1.50
N LYS A 19 11.77 2.13 1.15
CA LYS A 19 11.25 3.48 1.40
C LYS A 19 10.01 3.39 2.29
N VAL A 20 9.94 4.28 3.29
CA VAL A 20 8.75 4.50 4.11
C VAL A 20 8.28 5.93 3.86
N ILE A 21 7.12 6.06 3.22
CA ILE A 21 6.58 7.35 2.79
C ILE A 21 5.32 7.66 3.61
N TYR A 22 5.43 8.63 4.51
CA TYR A 22 4.33 9.05 5.36
C TYR A 22 3.39 10.02 4.66
N ARG A 23 2.18 10.17 5.20
CA ARG A 23 1.15 11.11 4.72
C ARG A 23 0.78 10.89 3.24
N GLN A 24 0.92 9.65 2.79
CA GLN A 24 0.54 9.18 1.46
C GLN A 24 -0.64 8.22 1.60
N GLU A 25 -1.84 8.79 1.64
CA GLU A 25 -3.08 8.04 1.70
C GLU A 25 -3.35 7.40 0.33
N VAL A 26 -3.41 6.07 0.28
CA VAL A 26 -3.76 5.32 -0.94
C VAL A 26 -5.25 5.51 -1.22
N GLN A 27 -5.60 5.75 -2.49
CA GLN A 27 -6.99 5.90 -2.94
C GLN A 27 -7.41 4.81 -3.92
N ARG A 28 -6.46 4.21 -4.64
CA ARG A 28 -6.75 3.17 -5.62
C ARG A 28 -5.57 2.24 -5.82
N ILE A 29 -5.85 0.96 -5.97
CA ILE A 29 -4.94 -0.02 -6.56
C ILE A 29 -5.39 -0.21 -8.00
N GLU A 30 -4.50 0.04 -8.95
CA GLU A 30 -4.81 -0.16 -10.36
C GLU A 30 -4.46 -1.59 -10.76
N PHE A 31 -5.36 -2.21 -11.51
CA PHE A 31 -5.20 -3.55 -12.02
C PHE A 31 -5.04 -3.55 -13.55
N GLU A 32 -4.37 -4.59 -14.03
CA GLU A 32 -4.33 -4.97 -15.43
C GLU A 32 -4.44 -6.50 -15.51
N ARG A 33 -5.47 -6.98 -16.21
CA ARG A 33 -5.74 -8.43 -16.38
C ARG A 33 -5.80 -9.17 -15.03
N GLY A 34 -6.48 -8.57 -14.05
CA GLY A 34 -6.65 -9.13 -12.69
C GLY A 34 -5.39 -9.14 -11.84
N ARG A 35 -4.33 -8.41 -12.23
CA ARG A 35 -3.09 -8.27 -11.45
C ARG A 35 -2.84 -6.82 -11.08
N PRO A 36 -2.38 -6.52 -9.86
CA PRO A 36 -2.02 -5.15 -9.51
C PRO A 36 -0.86 -4.68 -10.38
N LYS A 37 -0.95 -3.45 -10.86
CA LYS A 37 0.09 -2.78 -11.66
C LYS A 37 0.63 -1.53 -10.98
N ALA A 38 -0.17 -0.85 -10.16
CA ALA A 38 0.23 0.36 -9.46
C ALA A 38 -0.65 0.69 -8.26
N VAL A 39 -0.14 1.58 -7.41
CA VAL A 39 -0.87 2.21 -6.30
C VAL A 39 -0.92 3.71 -6.55
N VAL A 40 -2.13 4.28 -6.44
CA VAL A 40 -2.38 5.72 -6.62
C VAL A 40 -2.73 6.34 -5.28
N THR A 41 -2.04 7.42 -4.93
CA THR A 41 -2.31 8.17 -3.69
C THR A 41 -3.26 9.33 -3.92
N LYS A 42 -3.82 9.85 -2.83
CA LYS A 42 -4.66 11.05 -2.81
C LYS A 42 -3.97 12.28 -3.38
N ARG A 43 -2.64 12.34 -3.32
CA ARG A 43 -1.84 13.44 -3.86
C ARG A 43 -1.57 13.30 -5.36
N GLY A 44 -2.06 12.22 -5.98
CA GLY A 44 -1.85 11.92 -7.40
C GLY A 44 -0.53 11.20 -7.68
N ASP A 45 0.24 10.82 -6.65
CA ASP A 45 1.46 10.05 -6.84
C ASP A 45 1.12 8.64 -7.37
N HIS A 46 1.91 8.17 -8.33
CA HIS A 46 1.75 6.86 -8.96
C HIS A 46 2.95 5.97 -8.64
N PHE A 47 2.71 4.82 -8.02
CA PHE A 47 3.74 3.87 -7.62
C PHE A 47 3.54 2.54 -8.34
N PRO A 48 4.33 2.23 -9.39
CA PRO A 48 4.28 0.93 -10.06
C PRO A 48 4.57 -0.22 -9.09
N ALA A 49 3.70 -1.21 -9.07
CA ALA A 49 3.76 -2.33 -8.14
C ALA A 49 3.11 -3.58 -8.74
N GLY A 50 3.91 -4.62 -9.00
CA GLY A 50 3.40 -5.93 -9.45
C GLY A 50 2.87 -6.80 -8.31
N ARG A 51 3.07 -6.38 -7.06
CA ARG A 51 2.57 -7.03 -5.83
C ARG A 51 2.21 -5.94 -4.82
N VAL A 52 1.11 -6.14 -4.10
CA VAL A 52 0.63 -5.23 -3.07
C VAL A 52 0.31 -6.05 -1.81
N VAL A 53 0.84 -5.62 -0.68
CA VAL A 53 0.48 -6.14 0.65
C VAL A 53 -0.28 -5.04 1.37
N ALA A 54 -1.56 -5.27 1.66
CA ALA A 54 -2.42 -4.31 2.33
C ALA A 54 -2.61 -4.71 3.80
N ASN A 55 -2.20 -3.84 4.71
CA ASN A 55 -2.45 -3.99 6.14
C ASN A 55 -3.65 -3.12 6.58
N LEU A 56 -4.76 -3.25 5.85
CA LEU A 56 -6.00 -2.50 6.10
C LEU A 56 -7.14 -3.49 6.33
N PRO A 57 -8.23 -3.07 7.01
CA PRO A 57 -9.42 -3.91 7.12
C PRO A 57 -9.99 -4.29 5.74
N PRO A 58 -10.64 -5.47 5.60
CA PRO A 58 -11.12 -5.95 4.30
C PRO A 58 -12.03 -4.98 3.55
N TRP A 59 -12.90 -4.26 4.25
CA TRP A 59 -13.80 -3.28 3.61
C TRP A 59 -13.07 -2.05 3.04
N ASN A 60 -11.94 -1.65 3.64
CA ASN A 60 -11.08 -0.62 3.06
C ASN A 60 -10.35 -1.17 1.83
N ILE A 61 -9.89 -2.42 1.88
CA ILE A 61 -9.26 -3.07 0.72
C ILE A 61 -10.24 -3.12 -0.45
N ALA A 62 -11.48 -3.55 -0.21
CA ALA A 62 -12.54 -3.60 -1.23
C ALA A 62 -12.76 -2.25 -1.93
N GLN A 63 -12.72 -1.14 -1.18
CA GLN A 63 -12.82 0.21 -1.76
C GLN A 63 -11.61 0.56 -2.65
N LEU A 64 -10.42 0.11 -2.27
CA LEU A 64 -9.19 0.36 -3.04
C LEU A 64 -9.11 -0.50 -4.30
N THR A 65 -9.70 -1.69 -4.29
CA THR A 65 -9.67 -2.66 -5.40
C THR A 65 -10.86 -2.57 -6.33
N GLY A 66 -12.00 -2.00 -5.90
CA GLY A 66 -13.18 -1.82 -6.74
C GLY A 66 -13.68 -3.15 -7.32
N ASP A 67 -13.86 -3.21 -8.63
CA ASP A 67 -14.35 -4.42 -9.32
C ASP A 67 -13.37 -5.60 -9.24
N ASP A 68 -12.08 -5.36 -8.96
CA ASP A 68 -11.06 -6.39 -8.76
C ASP A 68 -11.03 -6.94 -7.32
N THR A 69 -12.01 -6.57 -6.47
CA THR A 69 -12.11 -7.10 -5.11
C THR A 69 -12.33 -8.62 -5.13
N PRO A 70 -11.50 -9.41 -4.42
CA PRO A 70 -11.73 -10.84 -4.26
C PRO A 70 -13.10 -11.11 -3.62
N GLN A 71 -13.89 -11.98 -4.27
CA GLN A 71 -15.17 -12.43 -3.72
C GLN A 71 -14.94 -13.58 -2.73
N PRO A 72 -15.75 -13.67 -1.66
CA PRO A 72 -15.69 -14.77 -0.69
C PRO A 72 -16.05 -16.14 -1.30
#